data_AF-A0A397TTA4-F1
#
_entry.id   AF-A0A397TTA4-F1
#
_cell.length_a   1.000
_cell.length_b   1.000
_cell.length_c   1.000
_cell.angle_alpha   90.00
_cell.angle_beta   90.00
_cell.angle_gamma   90.00
#
_symmetry.space_group_name_H-M   'P 1'
#
loop_
_entity.id
_entity.type
_entity.pdbx_description
1 polymer ?
#
loop_
_entity_poly.entity_id
_entity_poly.type
_entity_poly.pdbx_seq_one_letter_code
_entity_poly.pdbx_strand_id
1 'polypeptide(L)'
;MTVDNHMTSIKYKPRAPTHITEAYGKIRYLNRIITKLNVKNFDNNLPSIQSTWNTIKFKIESTASTNCYNIQLPTSIDATNIMNVRQQIRAFHKVLKIRYDRLIKKQDDKNIKENKCTIIIDRVLQSNNGTSTLITDPNEIKKLTNQHFQQCAGGTQIPKEIPL
;
A
#
# COMPACT_ATOMS: atom_id res chain seq x y z
N MET A 1 -21.44 1.54 24.79
CA MET A 1 -20.61 0.33 24.69
C MET A 1 -19.19 0.78 24.38
N THR A 2 -18.24 0.48 25.26
CA THR A 2 -16.82 0.82 25.06
C THR A 2 -16.07 -0.49 24.89
N VAL A 3 -15.36 -0.64 23.78
CA VAL A 3 -14.61 -1.86 23.45
C VAL A 3 -13.16 -1.62 23.82
N ASP A 4 -12.64 -2.41 24.76
CA ASP A 4 -11.29 -2.25 25.29
C ASP A 4 -10.31 -3.22 24.61
N ASN A 5 -9.21 -2.69 24.06
CA ASN A 5 -8.44 -3.35 23.01
C ASN A 5 -7.01 -3.74 23.46
N HIS A 6 -6.87 -4.24 24.68
CA HIS A 6 -5.58 -4.29 25.39
C HIS A 6 -4.70 -5.53 25.12
N MET A 7 -5.05 -6.44 24.23
CA MET A 7 -4.30 -7.69 23.98
C MET A 7 -3.73 -7.81 22.56
N THR A 8 -3.14 -6.76 22.01
CA THR A 8 -2.42 -6.88 20.73
C THR A 8 -1.04 -7.47 20.97
N SER A 9 -0.86 -8.77 20.71
CA SER A 9 0.46 -9.37 20.59
C SER A 9 1.29 -8.61 19.54
N ILE A 10 2.57 -8.38 19.82
CA ILE A 10 3.51 -7.77 18.88
C ILE A 10 3.66 -8.73 17.69
N LYS A 11 2.81 -8.59 16.68
CA LYS A 11 2.92 -9.33 15.43
C LYS A 11 4.12 -8.74 14.67
N TYR A 12 5.21 -9.50 14.58
CA TYR A 12 6.30 -9.18 13.68
C TYR A 12 5.75 -8.96 12.27
N LYS A 13 6.02 -7.79 11.70
CA LYS A 13 5.55 -7.44 10.36
C LYS A 13 6.19 -8.42 9.37
N PRO A 14 5.42 -9.29 8.68
CA PRO A 14 6.00 -10.26 7.78
C PRO A 14 6.78 -9.53 6.66
N ARG A 15 7.90 -10.12 6.25
CA ARG A 15 8.70 -9.60 5.14
C ARG A 15 7.82 -9.47 3.91
N ALA A 16 7.84 -8.30 3.28
CA ALA A 16 7.03 -8.04 2.08
C ALA A 16 7.32 -9.11 1.01
N PRO A 17 6.29 -9.59 0.27
CA PRO A 17 6.47 -10.50 -0.84
C PRO A 17 7.53 -10.04 -1.84
N THR A 18 8.25 -10.99 -2.46
CA THR A 18 9.36 -10.71 -3.40
C THR A 18 8.94 -9.76 -4.52
N HIS A 19 7.79 -10.02 -5.16
CA HIS A 19 7.29 -9.19 -6.26
C HIS A 19 7.01 -7.73 -5.86
N ILE A 20 6.61 -7.47 -4.61
CA ILE A 20 6.41 -6.12 -4.07
C ILE A 20 7.76 -5.43 -3.86
N THR A 21 8.71 -6.16 -3.29
CA THR A 21 10.08 -5.68 -3.05
C THR A 21 10.78 -5.33 -4.36
N GLU A 22 10.62 -6.16 -5.39
CA GLU A 22 11.15 -5.91 -6.74
C GLU A 22 10.53 -4.67 -7.39
N ALA A 23 9.21 -4.51 -7.30
CA ALA A 23 8.50 -3.34 -7.82
C ALA A 23 9.00 -2.05 -7.14
N TYR A 24 9.17 -2.07 -5.82
CA TYR A 24 9.75 -0.95 -5.08
C TYR A 24 11.22 -0.68 -5.47
N GLY A 25 12.00 -1.73 -5.70
CA GLY A 25 13.37 -1.64 -6.18
C GLY A 25 13.49 -0.87 -7.49
N LYS A 26 12.58 -1.12 -8.45
CA LYS A 26 12.50 -0.40 -9.74
C LYS A 26 12.19 1.09 -9.53
N ILE A 27 11.22 1.41 -8.66
CA ILE A 27 10.87 2.80 -8.30
C ILE A 27 12.08 3.52 -7.70
N ARG A 28 12.74 2.89 -6.72
CA ARG A 28 13.92 3.44 -6.05
C ARG A 28 15.06 3.69 -7.03
N TYR A 29 15.28 2.78 -7.97
CA TYR A 29 16.29 2.93 -9.01
C TYR A 29 16.00 4.16 -9.90
N LEU A 30 14.76 4.32 -10.39
CA LEU A 30 14.39 5.51 -11.17
C LEU A 30 14.52 6.80 -10.38
N ASN A 31 14.13 6.81 -9.10
CA ASN A 31 14.27 8.01 -8.26
C ASN A 31 15.74 8.41 -8.10
N ARG A 32 16.66 7.44 -7.93
CA ARG A 32 18.10 7.70 -7.90
C ARG A 32 18.59 8.35 -9.20
N ILE A 33 18.12 7.88 -10.36
CA ILE A 33 18.47 8.48 -11.66
C ILE A 33 17.93 9.91 -11.77
N ILE A 34 16.68 10.15 -11.39
CA ILE A 34 16.07 11.49 -11.41
C ILE A 34 16.86 12.50 -10.55
N THR A 35 17.43 12.03 -9.43
CA THR A 35 18.29 12.84 -8.57
C THR A 35 19.69 13.04 -9.18
N LYS A 36 20.27 12.01 -9.82
CA LYS A 36 21.57 12.13 -10.52
C LYS A 36 21.49 13.11 -11.69
N LEU A 37 20.38 13.11 -12.42
CA LEU A 37 20.08 13.99 -13.57
C LEU A 37 19.58 15.38 -13.15
N ASN A 38 19.97 15.87 -11.97
CA ASN A 38 19.50 17.15 -11.48
C ASN A 38 20.25 18.32 -12.15
N VAL A 39 19.50 19.18 -12.85
CA VAL A 39 20.01 20.32 -13.63
C VAL A 39 21.00 21.20 -12.85
N LYS A 40 20.73 21.46 -11.55
CA LYS A 40 21.61 22.31 -10.72
C LYS A 40 23.06 21.82 -10.61
N ASN A 41 23.27 20.51 -10.68
CA ASN A 41 24.59 19.89 -10.58
C ASN A 41 24.94 19.12 -11.87
N PHE A 42 24.23 19.39 -12.97
CA PHE A 42 24.34 18.56 -14.17
C PHE A 42 25.69 18.72 -14.84
N ASP A 43 26.17 19.96 -15.04
CA ASP A 43 27.43 20.23 -15.74
C ASP A 43 28.63 19.59 -15.01
N ASN A 44 28.67 19.70 -13.68
CA ASN A 44 29.72 19.09 -12.86
C ASN A 44 29.72 17.56 -12.91
N ASN A 45 28.56 16.94 -13.16
CA ASN A 45 28.41 15.49 -13.20
C ASN A 45 28.32 14.94 -14.63
N LEU A 46 28.29 15.80 -15.64
CA LEU A 46 28.04 15.43 -17.03
C LEU A 46 29.02 14.35 -17.53
N PRO A 47 30.35 14.46 -17.33
CA PRO A 47 31.28 13.43 -17.78
C PRO A 47 30.99 12.04 -17.17
N SER A 48 30.66 12.00 -15.87
CA SER A 48 30.31 10.77 -15.15
C SER A 48 28.95 10.20 -15.56
N ILE A 49 27.99 11.07 -15.86
CA ILE A 49 26.68 10.67 -16.37
C ILE A 49 26.84 10.10 -17.78
N GLN A 50 27.58 10.78 -18.65
CA GLN A 50 27.78 10.41 -20.03
C GLN A 50 28.49 9.05 -20.16
N SER A 51 29.52 8.80 -19.35
CA SER A 51 30.24 7.51 -19.36
C SER A 51 29.35 6.32 -18.96
N THR A 52 28.32 6.57 -18.16
CA THR A 52 27.37 5.54 -17.69
C THR A 52 26.01 5.59 -18.38
N TRP A 53 25.81 6.52 -19.31
CA TRP A 53 24.49 6.84 -19.84
C TRP A 53 23.88 5.68 -20.60
N ASN A 54 24.62 5.04 -21.50
CA ASN A 54 24.10 3.92 -22.28
C ASN A 54 23.61 2.77 -21.40
N THR A 55 24.33 2.48 -20.31
CA THR A 55 23.91 1.47 -19.31
C THR A 55 22.64 1.89 -18.58
N ILE A 56 22.55 3.16 -18.17
CA ILE A 56 21.36 3.73 -17.53
C ILE A 56 20.16 3.67 -18.48
N LYS A 57 20.34 4.15 -19.72
CA LYS A 57 19.35 4.15 -20.80
C LYS A 57 18.81 2.74 -21.03
N PHE A 58 19.68 1.79 -21.33
CA PHE A 58 19.29 0.40 -21.60
C PHE A 58 18.49 -0.20 -20.43
N LYS A 59 18.92 0.05 -19.19
CA LYS A 59 18.23 -0.46 -18.02
C LYS A 59 16.86 0.20 -17.82
N ILE A 60 16.72 1.51 -18.08
CA ILE A 60 15.42 2.19 -18.04
C ILE A 60 14.50 1.65 -19.13
N GLU A 61 14.98 1.54 -20.36
CA GLU A 61 14.20 1.05 -21.51
C GLU A 61 13.77 -0.41 -21.32
N SER A 62 14.67 -1.29 -20.86
CA SER A 62 14.33 -2.67 -20.48
C SER A 62 13.26 -2.71 -19.37
N THR A 63 13.40 -1.85 -18.35
CA THR A 63 12.41 -1.75 -17.27
C THR A 63 11.06 -1.23 -17.81
N ALA A 64 11.08 -0.32 -18.78
CA ALA A 64 9.87 0.22 -19.40
C ALA A 64 9.17 -0.82 -20.27
N SER A 65 9.92 -1.55 -21.11
CA SER A 65 9.41 -2.64 -21.95
C SER A 65 8.78 -3.76 -21.12
N THR A 66 9.43 -4.21 -20.05
CA THR A 66 8.85 -5.19 -19.11
C THR A 66 7.59 -4.70 -18.39
N ASN A 67 7.35 -3.39 -18.43
CA ASN A 67 6.19 -2.73 -17.86
C ASN A 67 5.22 -2.21 -18.95
N CYS A 68 5.36 -2.62 -20.21
CA CYS A 68 4.53 -2.14 -21.31
C CYS A 68 4.40 -0.61 -21.34
N TYR A 69 5.49 0.09 -21.02
CA TYR A 69 5.58 1.56 -21.05
C TYR A 69 6.52 1.95 -22.18
N ASN A 70 6.09 2.85 -23.05
CA ASN A 70 6.94 3.36 -24.12
C ASN A 70 7.73 4.57 -23.62
N ILE A 71 9.05 4.46 -23.68
CA ILE A 71 9.99 5.56 -23.42
C ILE A 71 11.07 5.52 -24.49
N GLN A 72 11.44 6.67 -25.02
CA GLN A 72 12.46 6.80 -26.05
C GLN A 72 13.50 7.80 -25.56
N LEU A 73 14.63 7.30 -25.06
CA LEU A 73 15.68 8.14 -24.51
C LEU A 73 16.75 8.44 -25.58
N PRO A 74 17.29 9.67 -25.61
CA PRO A 74 18.31 10.05 -26.58
C PRO A 74 19.60 9.26 -26.38
N THR A 75 20.40 9.14 -27.43
CA THR A 75 21.69 8.43 -27.42
C THR A 75 22.73 9.12 -26.54
N SER A 76 22.66 10.45 -26.43
CA SER A 76 23.53 11.27 -25.58
C SER A 76 22.71 12.21 -24.70
N ILE A 77 23.24 12.60 -23.54
CA ILE A 77 22.65 13.66 -22.73
C ILE A 77 23.48 14.92 -22.87
N ASP A 78 22.80 16.05 -22.97
CA ASP A 78 23.38 17.39 -22.94
C ASP A 78 22.44 18.36 -22.23
N ALA A 79 22.88 19.62 -22.10
CA ALA A 79 22.09 20.68 -21.46
C ALA A 79 20.77 20.98 -22.18
N THR A 80 20.65 20.66 -23.48
CA THR A 80 19.45 20.93 -24.27
C THR A 80 18.36 19.87 -24.04
N ASN A 81 18.76 18.61 -23.81
CA ASN A 81 17.83 17.49 -23.73
C ASN A 81 17.57 16.97 -22.30
N ILE A 82 18.41 17.33 -21.32
CA ILE A 82 18.33 16.85 -19.93
C ILE A 82 16.97 17.07 -19.28
N MET A 83 16.33 18.21 -19.55
CA MET A 83 15.03 18.54 -18.97
C MET A 83 13.94 17.59 -19.48
N ASN A 84 13.92 17.33 -20.79
CA ASN A 84 12.99 16.40 -21.41
C ASN A 84 13.24 14.97 -20.92
N VAL A 85 14.50 14.51 -20.91
CA VAL A 85 14.88 13.19 -20.37
C VAL A 85 14.36 13.01 -18.94
N ARG A 86 14.57 14.02 -18.08
CA ARG A 86 14.09 13.97 -16.70
C ARG A 86 12.56 13.93 -16.61
N GLN A 87 11.86 14.65 -17.47
CA GLN A 87 10.40 14.64 -17.52
C GLN A 87 9.86 13.26 -17.93
N GLN A 88 10.45 12.64 -18.95
CA GLN A 88 10.10 11.28 -19.38
C GLN A 88 10.33 10.25 -18.26
N ILE A 89 11.48 10.30 -17.60
CA ILE A 89 11.79 9.39 -16.48
C ILE A 89 10.84 9.63 -15.30
N ARG A 90 10.46 10.88 -15.02
CA ARG A 90 9.45 11.22 -13.99
C ARG A 90 8.07 10.69 -14.33
N ALA A 91 7.65 10.81 -15.59
CA ALA A 91 6.38 10.26 -16.06
C ALA A 91 6.36 8.73 -15.88
N PHE A 92 7.43 8.05 -16.28
CA PHE A 92 7.57 6.61 -16.08
C PHE A 92 7.57 6.23 -14.59
N HIS A 93 8.33 6.94 -13.76
CA HIS A 93 8.36 6.74 -12.30
C HIS A 93 6.96 6.88 -11.68
N LYS A 94 6.17 7.88 -12.12
CA LYS A 94 4.79 8.07 -11.65
C LYS A 94 3.90 6.88 -11.99
N VAL A 95 4.02 6.34 -13.21
CA VAL A 95 3.28 5.14 -13.64
C VAL A 95 3.67 3.93 -12.80
N LEU A 96 4.96 3.70 -12.56
CA LEU A 96 5.41 2.60 -11.69
C LEU A 96 4.89 2.75 -10.27
N LYS A 97 4.88 3.97 -9.71
CA LYS A 97 4.35 4.23 -8.38
C LYS A 97 2.87 3.88 -8.28
N ILE A 98 2.05 4.32 -9.24
CA ILE A 98 0.61 3.98 -9.28
C ILE A 98 0.40 2.45 -9.32
N ARG A 99 1.20 1.74 -10.12
CA ARG A 99 1.11 0.27 -10.20
C ARG A 99 1.53 -0.41 -8.91
N TYR A 100 2.60 0.08 -8.28
CA TYR A 100 3.03 -0.40 -6.97
C TYR A 100 1.95 -0.20 -5.90
N ASP A 101 1.33 0.98 -5.85
CA ASP A 101 0.26 1.27 -4.89
C ASP A 101 -0.93 0.30 -5.09
N ARG A 102 -1.27 -0.03 -6.34
CA ARG A 102 -2.27 -1.05 -6.66
C ARG A 102 -1.86 -2.46 -6.22
N LEU A 103 -0.57 -2.82 -6.35
CA LEU A 103 -0.05 -4.12 -5.90
C LEU A 103 -0.13 -4.25 -4.39
N ILE A 104 0.27 -3.21 -3.65
CA ILE A 104 0.14 -3.16 -2.19
C ILE A 104 -1.31 -3.34 -1.78
N LYS A 105 -2.22 -2.55 -2.37
CA LYS A 105 -3.66 -2.66 -2.07
C LYS A 105 -4.19 -4.07 -2.33
N LYS A 106 -3.83 -4.69 -3.46
CA LYS A 106 -4.24 -6.07 -3.77
C LYS A 106 -3.70 -7.08 -2.75
N GLN A 107 -2.47 -6.89 -2.27
CA GLN A 107 -1.89 -7.74 -1.25
C GLN A 107 -2.58 -7.55 0.11
N ASP A 108 -2.91 -6.32 0.47
CA ASP A 108 -3.63 -6.04 1.72
C ASP A 108 -5.05 -6.63 1.67
N ASP A 109 -5.77 -6.46 0.56
CA ASP A 109 -7.08 -7.08 0.34
C ASP A 109 -7.01 -8.61 0.42
N LYS A 110 -5.95 -9.22 -0.12
CA LYS A 110 -5.70 -10.66 0.00
C LYS A 110 -5.46 -11.06 1.46
N ASN A 111 -4.61 -10.32 2.18
CA ASN A 111 -4.32 -10.58 3.58
C ASN A 111 -5.58 -10.46 4.45
N ILE A 112 -6.48 -9.51 4.18
CA ILE A 112 -7.76 -9.34 4.91
C ILE A 112 -8.71 -10.51 4.64
N LYS A 113 -8.73 -11.02 3.39
CA LYS A 113 -9.57 -12.18 3.04
C LYS A 113 -9.04 -13.48 3.65
N GLU A 114 -7.74 -13.69 3.61
CA GLU A 114 -7.08 -14.91 4.10
C GLU A 114 -6.98 -14.94 5.62
N ASN A 115 -6.47 -13.86 6.22
CA ASN A 115 -6.59 -13.63 7.65
C ASN A 115 -7.95 -13.00 7.88
N LYS A 116 -9.02 -13.79 7.91
CA LYS A 116 -10.35 -13.33 8.39
C LYS A 116 -10.08 -12.46 9.61
N CYS A 117 -10.14 -11.13 9.47
CA CYS A 117 -9.83 -10.21 10.56
C CYS A 117 -11.01 -10.28 11.53
N THR A 118 -11.05 -11.36 12.32
CA THR A 118 -12.06 -11.61 13.31
C THR A 118 -11.72 -10.76 14.53
N ILE A 119 -12.65 -9.89 14.89
CA ILE A 119 -12.65 -9.29 16.22
C ILE A 119 -13.19 -10.38 17.13
N ILE A 120 -12.39 -10.81 18.10
CA ILE A 120 -12.85 -11.69 19.17
C ILE A 120 -13.34 -10.78 20.29
N ILE A 121 -14.63 -10.88 20.60
CA ILE A 121 -15.24 -10.20 21.74
C ILE A 121 -15.41 -11.26 22.82
N ASP A 122 -14.58 -11.20 23.86
CA ASP A 122 -14.64 -12.12 25.00
C ASP A 122 -15.44 -11.54 26.16
N ARG A 123 -15.67 -10.21 26.18
CA ARG A 123 -16.45 -9.51 27.21
C ARG A 123 -17.22 -8.33 26.63
N VAL A 124 -18.42 -8.10 27.16
CA VAL A 124 -19.26 -6.94 26.82
C VAL A 124 -19.74 -6.29 28.10
N LEU A 125 -19.57 -4.96 28.22
CA LEU A 125 -20.18 -4.20 29.30
C LEU A 125 -21.57 -3.70 28.85
N GLN A 126 -22.61 -4.20 29.51
CA GLN A 126 -23.99 -3.76 29.29
C GLN A 126 -24.40 -2.79 30.39
N SER A 127 -24.86 -1.59 30.01
CA SER A 127 -25.39 -0.60 30.95
C SER A 127 -26.91 -0.57 30.86
N ASN A 128 -27.59 -0.95 31.94
CA ASN A 128 -29.05 -0.89 32.07
C ASN A 128 -29.38 -0.05 33.31
N ASN A 129 -30.20 1.00 33.17
CA ASN A 129 -30.69 1.82 34.29
C ASN A 129 -29.61 2.30 35.29
N GLY A 130 -28.43 2.66 34.78
CA GLY A 130 -27.33 3.19 35.60
C GLY A 130 -26.44 2.14 36.25
N THR A 131 -26.79 0.85 36.20
CA THR A 131 -25.91 -0.25 36.60
C THR A 131 -25.22 -0.84 35.37
N SER A 132 -23.94 -1.19 35.52
CA SER A 132 -23.15 -1.82 34.45
C SER A 132 -22.81 -3.25 34.83
N THR A 133 -23.13 -4.19 33.94
CA THR A 133 -22.87 -5.62 34.11
C THR A 133 -21.87 -6.08 33.06
N LEU A 134 -20.83 -6.79 33.49
CA LEU A 134 -19.84 -7.40 32.60
C LEU A 134 -20.34 -8.78 32.17
N ILE A 135 -20.62 -8.93 30.88
CA ILE A 135 -21.03 -10.20 30.27
C ILE A 135 -19.79 -10.88 29.71
N THR A 136 -19.60 -12.15 30.06
CA THR A 136 -18.49 -13.00 29.58
C THR A 136 -18.98 -14.27 28.90
N ASP A 137 -20.29 -14.59 28.96
CA ASP A 137 -20.86 -15.76 28.31
C ASP A 137 -20.85 -15.59 26.78
N PRO A 138 -20.25 -16.52 26.00
CA PRO A 138 -20.14 -16.37 24.55
C PRO A 138 -21.49 -16.26 23.82
N ASN A 139 -22.53 -16.96 24.28
CA ASN A 139 -23.84 -16.93 23.64
C ASN A 139 -24.53 -15.59 23.89
N GLU A 140 -24.44 -15.08 25.11
CA GLU A 140 -24.98 -13.79 25.50
C GLU A 140 -24.25 -12.62 24.81
N ILE A 141 -22.92 -12.69 24.71
CA ILE A 141 -22.12 -11.74 23.92
C ILE A 141 -22.57 -11.73 22.46
N LYS A 142 -22.74 -12.91 21.83
CA LYS A 142 -23.21 -13.02 20.44
C LYS A 142 -24.57 -12.35 20.25
N LYS A 143 -25.51 -12.61 21.18
CA LYS A 143 -26.86 -12.02 21.15
C LYS A 143 -26.82 -10.50 21.29
N LEU A 144 -26.14 -9.97 22.31
CA LEU A 144 -26.07 -8.53 22.58
C LEU A 144 -25.35 -7.77 21.47
N THR A 145 -24.26 -8.33 20.96
CA THR A 145 -23.49 -7.75 19.85
C THR A 145 -24.36 -7.66 18.58
N ASN A 146 -25.06 -8.74 18.23
CA ASN A 146 -25.95 -8.76 17.08
C ASN A 146 -27.10 -7.76 17.23
N GLN A 147 -27.74 -7.73 18.41
CA GLN A 147 -28.82 -6.79 18.69
C GLN A 147 -28.32 -5.33 18.54
N HIS A 148 -27.16 -5.02 19.10
CA HIS A 148 -26.57 -3.69 19.02
C HIS A 148 -26.33 -3.27 17.55
N PHE A 149 -25.64 -4.08 16.75
CA PHE A 149 -25.35 -3.73 15.36
C PHE A 149 -26.58 -3.74 14.44
N GLN A 150 -27.60 -4.54 14.74
CA GLN A 150 -28.89 -4.50 14.02
C GLN A 150 -29.67 -3.20 14.32
N GLN A 151 -29.50 -2.63 15.52
CA GLN A 151 -30.23 -1.44 15.96
C GLN A 151 -29.46 -0.12 15.69
N CYS A 152 -28.13 -0.16 15.54
CA CYS A 152 -27.29 1.03 15.53
C CYS A 152 -27.18 1.81 14.20
N ALA A 153 -27.67 1.31 13.06
CA ALA A 153 -27.40 1.98 11.78
C ALA A 153 -28.56 1.91 10.79
N GLY A 154 -29.55 2.82 10.90
CA GLY A 154 -30.38 3.36 9.80
C GLY A 154 -30.98 2.40 8.74
N GLY A 155 -30.94 1.09 8.95
CA GLY A 155 -31.35 0.07 8.00
C GLY A 155 -32.82 -0.24 8.19
N THR A 156 -33.54 -0.38 7.08
CA THR A 156 -34.91 -0.91 7.05
C THR A 156 -34.97 -2.22 7.83
N GLN A 157 -35.57 -2.14 9.01
CA GLN A 157 -35.52 -3.15 10.06
C GLN A 157 -36.32 -4.39 9.66
N ILE A 158 -35.62 -5.51 9.44
CA ILE A 158 -36.20 -6.84 9.54
C ILE A 158 -35.21 -7.70 10.34
N PRO A 159 -35.60 -8.26 11.50
CA PRO A 159 -34.80 -9.23 12.22
C PRO A 159 -34.44 -10.40 11.30
N LYS A 160 -33.16 -10.78 11.23
CA LYS A 160 -32.70 -11.94 10.46
C LYS A 160 -32.35 -13.09 11.39
N GLU A 161 -32.76 -14.29 11.00
CA GLU A 161 -32.40 -15.52 11.71
C GLU A 161 -30.88 -15.73 11.70
N ILE A 162 -30.36 -16.16 12.84
CA ILE A 162 -28.94 -16.47 13.03
C ILE A 162 -28.77 -17.96 12.70
N PRO A 163 -27.93 -18.33 11.72
CA PRO A 163 -27.60 -19.74 11.49
C PRO A 163 -26.99 -20.36 12.75
N LEU A 164 -27.46 -21.55 13.10
CA LEU A 164 -26.88 -22.40 14.14
C LEU A 164 -25.47 -22.85 13.73
#